data_AF-A0AAD7ZGU2-F1
#
_entry.id   AF-A0AAD7ZGU2-F1
#
_cell.length_a   1.000
_cell.length_b   1.000
_cell.length_c   1.000
_cell.angle_alpha   90.00
_cell.angle_beta   90.00
_cell.angle_gamma   90.00
#
_symmetry.space_group_name_H-M   'P 1'
#
loop_
_entity.id
_entity.type
_entity.pdbx_description
1 polymer ?
#
loop_
_entity_poly.entity_id
_entity_poly.type
_entity_poly.pdbx_seq_one_letter_code
_entity_poly.pdbx_strand_id
1 'polypeptide(L)'
;MKLAFLVIFVAFVQFSGAALITIQNNMSKAITLGGLVNNLVVASGARFIYQAPPSVKGQIFAHMGDSGEATTAEFNINEDGKDYYDISVINGYNLPMKIIPSDEDCVVVTCKSADCEEAFQNTSDNTKTHVCTTSADYTVLFS
;
A
#
# COMPACT_ATOMS: atom_id res chain seq x y z
N MET A 1 2.56 -27.96 33.70
CA MET A 1 2.04 -26.57 33.60
C MET A 1 1.27 -26.46 32.29
N LYS A 2 -0.07 -26.33 32.33
CA LYS A 2 -0.87 -26.04 31.14
C LYS A 2 -0.78 -24.54 30.87
N LEU A 3 -0.14 -24.16 29.77
CA LEU A 3 -0.10 -22.78 29.32
C LEU A 3 -1.50 -22.40 28.82
N ALA A 4 -2.23 -21.56 29.56
CA ALA A 4 -3.47 -20.99 29.08
C ALA A 4 -3.11 -19.83 28.15
N PHE A 5 -3.29 -20.01 26.84
CA PHE A 5 -3.26 -18.89 25.90
C PHE A 5 -4.50 -18.03 26.14
N LEU A 6 -4.30 -16.85 26.72
CA LEU A 6 -5.33 -15.81 26.79
C LEU A 6 -5.54 -15.28 25.36
N VAL A 7 -6.60 -15.74 24.70
CA VAL A 7 -7.04 -15.13 23.43
C VAL A 7 -7.79 -13.85 23.79
N ILE A 8 -7.07 -12.72 23.75
CA ILE A 8 -7.69 -11.40 23.88
C ILE A 8 -8.40 -11.10 22.56
N PHE A 9 -9.74 -11.15 22.57
CA PHE A 9 -10.55 -10.61 21.48
C PHE A 9 -10.50 -9.07 21.57
N VAL A 10 -9.57 -8.46 20.85
CA VAL A 10 -9.64 -7.00 20.61
C VAL A 10 -10.73 -6.80 19.57
N ALA A 11 -11.88 -6.26 19.99
CA ALA A 11 -12.91 -5.83 19.07
C ALA A 11 -12.35 -4.66 18.24
N PHE A 12 -12.11 -4.89 16.96
CA PHE A 12 -11.78 -3.83 16.01
C PHE A 12 -13.01 -2.94 15.84
N VAL A 13 -12.91 -1.69 16.28
CA VAL A 13 -13.90 -0.67 15.91
C VAL A 13 -13.63 -0.32 14.45
N GLN A 14 -14.45 -0.89 13.56
CA GLN A 14 -14.46 -0.52 12.15
C GLN A 14 -15.13 0.85 12.02
N PHE A 15 -14.35 1.85 11.61
CA PHE A 15 -14.89 3.17 11.27
C PHE A 15 -15.51 3.10 9.88
N SER A 16 -16.69 3.69 9.69
CA SER A 16 -17.30 3.80 8.37
C SER A 16 -16.35 4.53 7.42
N GLY A 17 -16.03 3.88 6.28
CA GLY A 17 -15.11 4.40 5.28
C GLY A 17 -13.61 4.34 5.63
N ALA A 18 -13.23 3.48 6.59
CA ALA A 18 -11.85 3.05 6.74
C ALA A 18 -11.53 1.92 5.75
N ALA A 19 -10.26 1.80 5.37
CA ALA A 19 -9.76 0.70 4.54
C ALA A 19 -8.62 -0.04 5.26
N LEU A 20 -8.49 -1.35 5.03
CA LEU A 20 -7.31 -2.10 5.40
C LEU A 20 -6.33 -2.11 4.22
N ILE A 21 -5.12 -1.61 4.44
CA ILE A 21 -4.02 -1.72 3.47
C ILE A 21 -3.06 -2.78 3.98
N THR A 22 -3.12 -3.96 3.35
CA THR A 22 -2.18 -5.06 3.59
C THR A 22 -0.90 -4.81 2.80
N ILE A 23 0.20 -4.55 3.50
CA ILE A 23 1.53 -4.53 2.89
C ILE A 23 2.12 -5.93 2.93
N GLN A 24 2.35 -6.52 1.77
CA GLN A 24 2.92 -7.85 1.60
C GLN A 24 4.32 -7.78 0.99
N ASN A 25 5.31 -8.33 1.70
CA ASN A 25 6.68 -8.40 1.22
C ASN A 25 6.98 -9.80 0.63
N ASN A 26 6.97 -9.94 -0.69
CA ASN A 26 7.42 -11.14 -1.39
C ASN A 26 8.89 -11.06 -1.84
N MET A 27 9.62 -10.00 -1.48
CA MET A 27 11.06 -9.91 -1.74
C MET A 27 11.82 -10.95 -0.90
N SER A 28 13.01 -11.35 -1.36
CA SER A 28 13.89 -12.28 -0.64
C SER A 28 14.56 -11.70 0.62
N LYS A 29 14.42 -10.38 0.84
CA LYS A 29 14.98 -9.65 1.98
C LYS A 29 13.88 -8.89 2.71
N ALA A 30 14.15 -8.55 3.97
CA ALA A 30 13.29 -7.62 4.70
C ALA A 30 13.31 -6.23 4.04
N ILE A 31 12.17 -5.56 4.07
CA ILE A 31 12.01 -4.18 3.60
C ILE A 31 11.73 -3.27 4.79
N THR A 32 12.22 -2.03 4.74
CA THR A 32 11.85 -0.99 5.69
C THR A 32 10.86 -0.06 5.00
N LEU A 33 9.67 0.07 5.58
CA LEU A 33 8.60 0.89 5.02
C LEU A 33 8.74 2.36 5.45
N GLY A 34 8.26 3.24 4.58
CA GLY A 34 8.16 4.68 4.79
C GLY A 34 6.75 5.21 4.52
N GLY A 35 6.58 6.53 4.70
CA GLY A 35 5.31 7.21 4.48
C GLY A 35 4.32 6.98 5.61
N LEU A 36 3.12 6.46 5.29
CA LEU A 36 2.06 6.19 6.26
C LEU A 36 2.46 5.18 7.34
N VAL A 37 3.48 4.35 7.07
CA VAL A 37 4.00 3.29 7.94
C VAL A 37 5.51 3.44 8.13
N ASN A 38 5.93 4.57 8.69
CA ASN A 38 7.34 4.95 8.76
C ASN A 38 8.19 4.09 9.71
N ASN A 39 9.39 3.71 9.28
CA ASN A 39 10.40 2.93 10.03
C ASN A 39 9.93 1.54 10.47
N LEU A 40 8.96 0.95 9.77
CA LEU A 40 8.48 -0.40 10.04
C LEU A 40 9.21 -1.42 9.17
N VAL A 41 9.81 -2.44 9.78
CA VAL A 41 10.45 -3.53 9.04
C VAL A 41 9.46 -4.68 8.78
N VAL A 42 9.29 -5.06 7.52
CA VAL A 42 8.51 -6.25 7.12
C VAL A 42 9.45 -7.32 6.60
N ALA A 43 9.55 -8.43 7.33
CA ALA A 43 10.39 -9.55 6.95
C ALA A 43 9.98 -10.16 5.59
N SER A 44 10.91 -10.83 4.92
CA SER A 44 10.64 -11.61 3.69
C SER A 44 9.49 -12.60 3.93
N GLY A 45 8.48 -12.59 3.06
CA GLY A 45 7.28 -13.42 3.15
C GLY A 45 6.25 -12.98 4.19
N ALA A 46 6.51 -11.91 4.95
CA ALA A 46 5.60 -11.40 5.96
C ALA A 46 4.61 -10.38 5.37
N ARG A 47 3.58 -10.09 6.17
CA ARG A 47 2.61 -9.01 5.90
C ARG A 47 2.46 -8.12 7.12
N PHE A 48 2.18 -6.85 6.85
CA PHE A 48 1.72 -5.88 7.83
C PHE A 48 0.39 -5.31 7.38
N ILE A 49 -0.50 -4.98 8.31
CA ILE A 49 -1.80 -4.40 7.98
C ILE A 49 -1.82 -2.98 8.57
N TYR A 50 -1.92 -2.00 7.69
CA TYR A 50 -2.20 -0.62 8.07
C TYR A 50 -3.70 -0.38 8.02
N GLN A 51 -4.29 0.05 9.12
CA GLN A 51 -5.69 0.48 9.16
C GLN A 51 -5.75 1.95 8.76
N ALA A 52 -6.05 2.21 7.49
CA ALA A 52 -6.19 3.54 6.92
C ALA A 52 -7.47 4.20 7.43
N PRO A 53 -7.39 5.30 8.21
CA PRO A 53 -8.59 6.01 8.62
C PRO A 53 -9.25 6.72 7.42
N PRO A 54 -10.55 7.04 7.51
CA PRO A 54 -11.22 7.87 6.51
C PRO A 54 -10.46 9.17 6.26
N SER A 55 -10.46 9.62 5.00
CA SER A 55 -9.79 10.85 4.54
C SER A 55 -8.26 10.85 4.67
N VAL A 56 -7.62 9.70 4.94
CA VAL A 56 -6.16 9.65 4.92
C VAL A 56 -5.65 9.89 3.50
N LYS A 57 -4.60 10.70 3.41
CA LYS A 57 -3.84 10.95 2.18
C LYS A 57 -2.38 10.66 2.45
N GLY A 58 -1.75 9.83 1.63
CA GLY A 58 -0.35 9.56 1.79
C GLY A 58 0.15 8.40 0.95
N GLN A 59 1.41 8.06 1.18
CA GLN A 59 2.14 7.09 0.39
C GLN A 59 2.68 5.95 1.25
N ILE A 60 2.85 4.79 0.64
CA ILE A 60 3.56 3.64 1.17
C ILE A 60 4.66 3.31 0.18
N PHE A 61 5.88 3.24 0.68
CA PHE A 61 7.03 2.82 -0.10
C PHE A 61 7.97 2.02 0.77
N ALA A 62 8.93 1.36 0.13
CA ALA A 62 9.92 0.55 0.80
C ALA A 62 11.32 0.97 0.37
N HIS A 63 12.24 0.95 1.32
CA HIS A 63 13.67 1.11 1.07
C HIS A 63 14.40 -0.22 1.26
N MET A 64 15.40 -0.43 0.40
CA MET A 64 16.41 -1.49 0.51
C MET A 64 17.76 -0.84 0.85
N GLY A 65 17.89 -0.29 2.06
CA GLY A 65 19.04 0.54 2.45
C GLY A 65 18.87 2.02 2.08
N ASP A 66 19.96 2.74 1.82
CA ASP A 66 19.98 4.22 1.75
C ASP A 66 19.88 4.80 0.31
N SER A 67 19.26 4.11 -0.65
CA SER A 67 19.29 4.54 -2.07
C SER A 67 18.53 5.85 -2.36
N GLY A 68 17.69 6.34 -1.44
CA GLY A 68 16.88 7.55 -1.62
C GLY A 68 15.73 7.41 -2.64
N GLU A 69 15.89 6.55 -3.64
CA GLU A 69 14.86 6.20 -4.64
C GLU A 69 13.83 5.21 -4.07
N ALA A 70 12.56 5.42 -4.41
CA ALA A 70 11.49 4.51 -4.03
C ALA A 70 10.29 4.53 -4.98
N THR A 71 9.84 3.36 -5.40
CA THR A 71 8.51 3.16 -5.99
C THR A 71 7.46 3.38 -4.89
N THR A 72 6.50 4.27 -5.12
CA THR A 72 5.50 4.67 -4.13
C THR A 72 4.11 4.19 -4.53
N ALA A 73 3.36 3.62 -3.58
CA ALA A 73 1.91 3.45 -3.68
C ALA A 73 1.26 4.64 -2.99
N GLU A 74 0.41 5.39 -3.69
CA GLU A 74 -0.24 6.59 -3.18
C GLU A 74 -1.73 6.30 -2.96
N PHE A 75 -2.31 6.84 -1.89
CA PHE A 75 -3.71 6.61 -1.51
C PHE A 75 -4.35 7.89 -0.98
N ASN A 76 -5.58 8.14 -1.42
CA ASN A 76 -6.56 8.99 -0.74
C ASN A 76 -7.79 8.14 -0.43
N ILE A 77 -8.00 7.78 0.84
CA ILE A 77 -9.07 6.86 1.24
C ILE A 77 -10.32 7.64 1.65
N ASN A 78 -11.47 7.20 1.15
CA ASN A 78 -12.79 7.75 1.44
C ASN A 78 -12.87 9.28 1.29
N GLU A 79 -12.38 9.77 0.14
CA GLU A 79 -12.58 11.14 -0.33
C GLU A 79 -13.93 11.19 -1.08
N ASP A 80 -14.94 11.78 -0.42
CA ASP A 80 -16.33 11.83 -0.89
C ASP A 80 -16.93 10.44 -1.22
N GLY A 81 -16.62 9.43 -0.38
CA GLY A 81 -17.12 8.06 -0.55
C GLY A 81 -16.33 7.23 -1.56
N LYS A 82 -15.20 7.73 -2.07
CA LYS A 82 -14.35 7.06 -3.06
C LYS A 82 -12.93 6.93 -2.55
N ASP A 83 -12.26 5.89 -3.02
CA ASP A 83 -10.84 5.72 -2.80
C ASP A 83 -10.09 6.03 -4.09
N TYR A 84 -9.02 6.82 -3.98
CA TYR A 84 -8.12 7.13 -5.09
C TYR A 84 -6.76 6.51 -4.79
N TYR A 85 -6.15 5.90 -5.80
CA TYR A 85 -4.86 5.26 -5.65
C TYR A 85 -4.10 5.19 -6.98
N ASP A 86 -2.78 5.14 -6.87
CA ASP A 86 -1.87 4.97 -7.99
C ASP A 86 -0.50 4.50 -7.52
N ILE A 87 0.35 4.17 -8.49
CA ILE A 87 1.78 3.95 -8.28
C ILE A 87 2.53 5.13 -8.90
N SER A 88 3.58 5.60 -8.24
CA SER A 88 4.46 6.65 -8.74
C SER A 88 5.92 6.20 -8.69
N VAL A 89 6.66 6.56 -9.75
CA VAL A 89 8.11 6.38 -9.87
C VAL A 89 8.81 7.71 -10.15
N ILE A 90 8.12 8.82 -9.92
CA ILE A 90 8.67 10.19 -10.06
C ILE A 90 9.95 10.36 -9.24
N ASN A 91 10.00 9.73 -8.05
CA ASN A 91 11.15 9.77 -7.14
C ASN A 91 12.11 8.58 -7.34
N GLY A 92 12.06 7.93 -8.50
CA GLY A 92 12.87 6.75 -8.82
C GLY A 92 12.12 5.42 -8.65
N TYR A 93 12.73 4.37 -9.18
CA TYR A 93 12.19 3.00 -9.13
C TYR A 93 13.20 2.10 -8.43
N ASN A 94 12.74 1.32 -7.43
CA ASN A 94 13.62 0.41 -6.70
C ASN A 94 13.07 -1.02 -6.59
N LEU A 95 11.76 -1.18 -6.43
CA LEU A 95 11.11 -2.46 -6.18
C LEU A 95 9.86 -2.60 -7.04
N PRO A 96 9.64 -3.77 -7.68
CA PRO A 96 8.36 -4.04 -8.32
C PRO A 96 7.23 -3.98 -7.29
N MET A 97 6.11 -3.41 -7.71
CA MET A 97 4.97 -3.14 -6.86
C MET A 97 3.66 -3.46 -7.58
N LYS A 98 2.69 -3.98 -6.83
CA LYS A 98 1.28 -4.02 -7.25
C LYS A 98 0.38 -3.43 -6.19
N ILE A 99 -0.67 -2.74 -6.61
CA ILE A 99 -1.83 -2.40 -5.78
C ILE A 99 -2.99 -3.29 -6.24
N ILE A 100 -3.54 -4.08 -5.33
CA ILE A 100 -4.62 -5.02 -5.59
C ILE A 100 -5.80 -4.64 -4.69
N PRO A 101 -6.83 -3.95 -5.22
CA PRO A 101 -8.08 -3.74 -4.49
C PRO A 101 -8.77 -5.08 -4.18
N SER A 102 -9.52 -5.15 -3.08
CA SER A 102 -10.35 -6.31 -2.73
C SER A 102 -11.63 -6.40 -3.55
N ASP A 103 -12.04 -5.28 -4.13
CA ASP A 103 -13.16 -5.19 -5.06
C ASP A 103 -12.66 -5.44 -6.49
N GLU A 104 -13.19 -6.46 -7.15
CA GLU A 104 -12.78 -6.88 -8.50
C GLU A 104 -13.18 -5.87 -9.58
N ASP A 105 -14.14 -4.98 -9.30
CA ASP A 105 -14.51 -3.89 -10.22
C ASP A 105 -13.46 -2.76 -10.23
N CYS A 106 -12.54 -2.75 -9.26
CA CYS A 106 -11.49 -1.75 -9.11
C CYS A 106 -10.18 -2.23 -9.77
N VAL A 107 -9.45 -1.29 -10.38
CA VAL A 107 -8.28 -1.59 -11.22
C VAL A 107 -7.10 -2.09 -10.37
N VAL A 108 -6.52 -3.23 -10.78
CA VAL A 108 -5.22 -3.67 -10.26
C VAL A 108 -4.12 -2.90 -10.98
N VAL A 109 -3.29 -2.17 -10.24
CA VAL A 109 -2.14 -1.42 -10.78
C VAL A 109 -0.89 -2.26 -10.61
N THR A 110 -0.11 -2.43 -11.68
CA THR A 110 1.09 -3.28 -11.71
C THR A 110 2.29 -2.55 -12.27
N CYS A 111 3.39 -2.55 -11.51
CA CYS A 111 4.62 -1.89 -11.90
C CYS A 111 5.84 -2.78 -11.67
N LYS A 112 6.53 -3.15 -12.76
CA LYS A 112 7.64 -4.12 -12.72
C LYS A 112 8.98 -3.57 -13.22
N SER A 113 9.00 -2.31 -13.64
CA SER A 113 10.18 -1.63 -14.17
C SER A 113 10.05 -0.13 -14.01
N ALA A 114 11.15 0.60 -14.20
CA ALA A 114 11.18 2.05 -14.08
C ALA A 114 10.30 2.76 -15.13
N ASP A 115 10.18 2.21 -16.34
CA ASP A 115 9.41 2.73 -17.47
C ASP A 115 7.94 2.26 -17.50
N CYS A 116 7.45 1.77 -16.36
CA CYS A 116 6.10 1.28 -16.16
C CYS A 116 5.03 2.31 -16.54
N GLU A 117 4.24 1.98 -17.58
CA GLU A 117 3.21 2.85 -18.14
C GLU A 117 2.02 3.08 -17.21
N GLU A 118 1.79 2.20 -16.25
CA GLU A 118 0.71 2.31 -15.26
C GLU A 118 1.06 3.25 -14.10
N ALA A 119 2.32 3.67 -13.97
CA ALA A 119 2.77 4.55 -12.89
C ALA A 119 2.96 6.00 -13.37
N PHE A 120 2.84 6.93 -12.43
CA PHE A 120 3.27 8.31 -12.64
C PHE A 120 4.78 8.36 -12.91
N GLN A 121 5.13 8.82 -14.11
CA GLN A 121 6.52 9.05 -14.54
C GLN A 121 6.95 10.52 -14.36
N ASN A 122 5.98 11.43 -14.29
CA ASN A 122 6.17 12.86 -14.10
C ASN A 122 4.88 13.48 -13.52
N THR A 123 4.98 14.69 -12.98
CA THR A 123 3.86 15.37 -12.30
C THR A 123 2.79 15.94 -13.24
N SER A 124 3.01 15.94 -14.56
CA SER A 124 2.05 16.48 -15.53
C SER A 124 1.07 15.46 -16.08
N ASP A 125 1.36 14.17 -15.94
CA ASP A 125 0.50 13.08 -16.41
C ASP A 125 -0.54 12.72 -15.34
N ASN A 126 -1.70 13.37 -15.35
CA ASN A 126 -2.75 13.13 -14.38
C ASN A 126 -3.65 11.90 -14.68
N THR A 127 -3.27 11.03 -15.63
CA THR A 127 -4.15 9.92 -16.05
C THR A 127 -3.92 8.62 -15.28
N LYS A 128 -2.96 8.59 -14.36
CA LYS A 128 -2.55 7.36 -13.66
C LYS A 128 -3.31 7.10 -12.35
N THR A 129 -4.02 8.10 -11.83
CA THR A 129 -4.89 7.93 -10.67
C THR A 129 -6.10 7.08 -11.03
N HIS A 130 -6.26 5.98 -10.29
CA HIS A 130 -7.44 5.14 -10.35
C HIS A 130 -8.41 5.48 -9.22
N VAL A 131 -9.69 5.18 -9.45
CA VAL A 131 -10.77 5.44 -8.50
C VAL A 131 -11.52 4.14 -8.25
N CYS A 132 -11.62 3.74 -6.99
CA CYS A 132 -12.57 2.72 -6.54
C CYS A 132 -13.81 3.46 -6.00
N THR A 133 -14.97 3.26 -6.64
CA THR A 133 -16.22 3.96 -6.25
C THR A 133 -16.92 3.31 -5.07
N THR A 134 -16.49 2.13 -4.69
CA THR A 134 -16.88 1.38 -3.50
C THR A 134 -15.75 1.49 -2.47
N SER A 135 -16.09 1.40 -1.19
CA SER A 135 -15.07 1.24 -0.15
C SER A 135 -14.43 -0.13 -0.34
N ALA A 136 -13.11 -0.19 -0.52
CA ALA A 136 -12.37 -1.43 -0.66
C ALA A 136 -11.21 -1.53 0.33
N ASP A 137 -10.77 -2.76 0.57
CA ASP A 137 -9.46 -3.02 1.17
C ASP A 137 -8.41 -3.14 0.04
N TYR A 138 -7.13 -3.00 0.37
CA TYR A 138 -6.04 -3.01 -0.60
C TYR A 138 -4.92 -3.93 -0.17
N THR A 139 -4.26 -4.55 -1.14
CA THR A 139 -2.94 -5.19 -0.95
C THR A 139 -1.89 -4.44 -1.75
N VAL A 140 -0.89 -3.90 -1.04
CA VAL A 140 0.36 -3.40 -1.64
C VAL A 140 1.37 -4.55 -1.60
N LEU A 141 1.66 -5.11 -2.76
CA LEU A 141 2.57 -6.25 -2.92
C LEU A 141 3.92 -5.79 -3.47
N PHE A 142 4.99 -5.99 -2.71
CA PHE A 142 6.37 -5.89 -3.19
C PHE A 142 6.85 -7.27 -3.66
N SER A 143 7.38 -7.42 -4.88
CA SER A 143 7.71 -8.74 -5.46
C SER A 143 8.96 -8.76 -6.31
#